data_AF-A0A2T3MRX3-F1
#
_entry.id   AF-A0A2T3MRX3-F1
#
_cell.length_a   1.000
_cell.length_b   1.000
_cell.length_c   1.000
_cell.angle_alpha   90.00
_cell.angle_beta   90.00
_cell.angle_gamma   90.00
#
_symmetry.space_group_name_H-M   'P 1'
#
loop_
_entity.id
_entity.type
_entity.pdbx_description
1 polymer ?
#
loop_
_entity_poly.entity_id
_entity_poly.type
_entity_poly.pdbx_seq_one_letter_code
_entity_poly.pdbx_strand_id
1 'polypeptide(L)'
;MSKNHTLIEWSKDRIWYYDMPYRVAGAPMGHRMTIIRLDNNKLFIHSPIEITPTLQQKISQLGEIAYVVTPNKNHNIYLSDWWLAYPQAYFYAPPGLIHKRSDLTFDDALGNKTPLHWRGQLLQTVIRGSDRMEEIAFCDPLSKTLIVGDALAWMVDSHHPLTFALSVINGCYFKPAMPWYWRITFQNHTQLRQSIQEILTWPFERIILSHGRVIDNDAKAHFSTAFSWLMPHKLNITMSQ
;
A
#
# COMPACT_ATOMS: atom_id res chain seq x y z
N MET A 1 20.31 17.14 9.78
CA MET A 1 19.59 17.68 8.61
C MET A 1 18.15 17.20 8.67
N SER A 2 17.21 18.06 9.05
CA SER A 2 15.78 17.72 8.99
C SER A 2 15.42 17.45 7.54
N LYS A 3 15.06 16.20 7.21
CA LYS A 3 14.37 15.95 5.94
C LYS A 3 13.07 16.74 6.04
N ASN A 4 12.91 17.80 5.25
CA ASN A 4 11.65 18.52 5.19
C ASN A 4 10.56 17.51 4.84
N HIS A 5 9.67 17.26 5.80
CA HIS A 5 8.55 16.35 5.65
C HIS A 5 7.51 17.04 4.76
N THR A 6 7.70 16.90 3.46
CA THR A 6 6.90 17.57 2.44
C THR A 6 5.84 16.61 1.92
N LEU A 7 4.61 17.14 1.82
CA LEU A 7 3.54 16.46 1.13
C LEU A 7 3.83 16.57 -0.36
N ILE A 8 4.06 15.45 -1.03
CA ILE A 8 4.44 15.40 -2.44
C ILE A 8 3.18 15.18 -3.27
N GLU A 9 2.91 16.10 -4.19
CA GLU A 9 1.87 15.93 -5.18
C GLU A 9 2.35 14.95 -6.25
N TRP A 10 1.76 13.76 -6.24
CA TRP A 10 2.08 12.67 -7.17
C TRP A 10 1.27 12.79 -8.46
N SER A 11 -0.02 13.08 -8.32
CA SER A 11 -0.92 13.35 -9.43
C SER A 11 -1.64 14.64 -9.13
N LYS A 12 -1.53 15.61 -10.05
CA LYS A 12 -2.10 16.94 -9.89
C LYS A 12 -3.54 16.87 -9.39
N ASP A 13 -3.81 17.54 -8.28
CA ASP A 13 -5.13 17.68 -7.66
C ASP A 13 -5.84 16.36 -7.31
N ARG A 14 -5.12 15.23 -7.28
CA ARG A 14 -5.72 13.90 -7.11
C ARG A 14 -5.00 12.99 -6.12
N ILE A 15 -3.69 12.86 -6.22
CA ILE A 15 -2.92 11.96 -5.34
C ILE A 15 -1.72 12.68 -4.76
N TRP A 16 -1.56 12.55 -3.45
CA TRP A 16 -0.38 12.99 -2.72
C TRP A 16 0.16 11.84 -1.88
N TYR A 17 1.44 11.90 -1.52
CA TYR A 17 1.98 11.04 -0.48
C TYR A 17 2.87 11.83 0.48
N TYR A 18 3.05 11.28 1.67
CA TYR A 18 3.84 11.89 2.72
C TYR A 18 4.72 10.83 3.38
N ASP A 19 6.02 11.10 3.41
CA ASP A 19 7.02 10.23 4.01
C ASP A 19 7.39 10.68 5.42
N MET A 20 7.38 9.72 6.34
CA MET A 20 7.78 9.91 7.73
C MET A 20 8.93 8.97 8.11
N PRO A 21 9.87 9.41 8.95
CA PRO A 21 10.85 8.53 9.57
C PRO A 21 10.13 7.48 10.41
N TYR A 22 10.48 6.22 10.19
CA TYR A 22 9.96 5.11 10.98
C TYR A 22 11.05 4.05 11.10
N ARG A 23 11.14 3.41 12.26
CA ARG A 23 12.15 2.39 12.54
C ARG A 23 11.49 1.07 12.91
N VAL A 24 12.01 -0.01 12.32
CA VAL A 24 11.65 -1.39 12.66
C VAL A 24 12.90 -2.07 13.20
N ALA A 25 12.87 -2.54 14.45
CA ALA A 25 14.03 -3.14 15.12
C ALA A 25 15.32 -2.29 14.99
N GLY A 26 15.18 -0.96 15.10
CA GLY A 26 16.29 0.00 14.94
C GLY A 26 16.65 0.35 13.50
N ALA A 27 16.17 -0.38 12.48
CA ALA A 27 16.42 -0.08 11.08
C ALA A 27 15.50 1.04 10.58
N PRO A 28 16.00 2.15 10.01
CA PRO A 28 15.16 3.17 9.39
C PRO A 28 14.54 2.62 8.10
N MET A 29 13.27 2.21 8.19
CA MET A 29 12.49 1.71 7.05
C MET A 29 11.68 2.83 6.37
N GLY A 30 11.41 3.91 7.10
CA GLY A 30 10.46 4.93 6.66
C GLY A 30 9.02 4.39 6.64
N HIS A 31 8.05 5.29 6.52
CA HIS A 31 6.64 4.93 6.41
C HIS A 31 5.95 5.99 5.56
N ARG A 32 5.17 5.56 4.58
CA ARG A 32 4.46 6.45 3.65
C ARG A 32 2.95 6.33 3.84
N MET A 33 2.31 7.48 3.95
CA MET A 33 0.87 7.64 3.79
C MET A 33 0.55 8.14 2.38
N THR A 34 -0.54 7.67 1.80
CA THR A 34 -1.08 8.17 0.53
C THR A 34 -2.44 8.82 0.75
N ILE A 35 -2.66 9.96 0.11
CA ILE A 35 -3.91 10.72 0.14
C ILE A 35 -4.47 10.71 -1.28
N ILE A 36 -5.73 10.32 -1.42
CA ILE A 36 -6.43 10.29 -2.70
C ILE A 36 -7.66 11.19 -2.58
N ARG A 37 -7.79 12.19 -3.45
CA ARG A 37 -9.02 12.97 -3.57
C ARG A 37 -10.01 12.20 -4.45
N LEU A 38 -11.18 11.92 -3.89
CA LEU A 38 -12.27 11.24 -4.57
C LEU A 38 -13.11 12.23 -5.41
N ASP A 39 -14.01 11.72 -6.26
CA ASP A 39 -14.77 12.55 -7.21
C ASP A 39 -15.79 13.48 -6.51
N ASN A 40 -16.13 13.17 -5.26
CA ASN A 40 -16.93 14.03 -4.38
C ASN A 40 -16.07 15.08 -3.61
N ASN A 41 -14.81 15.29 -4.00
CA ASN A 41 -13.81 16.16 -3.36
C ASN A 41 -13.43 15.78 -1.92
N LYS A 42 -13.87 14.63 -1.41
CA LYS A 42 -13.45 14.12 -0.11
C LYS A 42 -12.13 13.35 -0.23
N LEU A 43 -11.39 13.25 0.87
CA LEU A 43 -10.10 12.59 0.92
C LEU A 43 -10.22 11.18 1.49
N PHE A 44 -9.54 10.27 0.80
CA PHE A 44 -9.28 8.90 1.19
C PHE A 44 -7.82 8.78 1.64
N ILE A 45 -7.60 8.29 2.86
CA ILE A 45 -6.30 8.13 3.48
C ILE A 45 -5.92 6.66 3.50
N HIS A 46 -4.77 6.34 2.91
CA HIS A 46 -4.18 5.01 2.91
C HIS A 46 -2.87 4.99 3.72
N SER A 47 -2.73 4.00 4.60
CA SER A 47 -1.55 3.81 5.46
C SER A 47 -1.23 5.05 6.32
N PRO A 48 -2.14 5.43 7.25
CA PRO A 48 -1.94 6.58 8.12
C PRO A 48 -0.61 6.51 8.88
N ILE A 49 0.09 7.64 8.91
CA ILE A 49 1.33 7.87 9.68
C ILE A 49 1.02 8.67 10.95
N GLU A 50 2.03 9.07 11.72
CA GLU A 50 1.80 9.94 12.90
C GLU A 50 1.04 11.21 12.51
N ILE A 51 -0.07 11.47 13.20
CA ILE A 51 -0.84 12.70 13.01
C ILE A 51 -0.16 13.83 13.79
N THR A 52 0.24 14.90 13.09
CA THR A 52 0.88 16.07 13.69
C THR A 52 0.12 17.34 13.29
N PRO A 53 0.18 18.43 14.07
CA PRO A 53 -0.50 19.68 13.70
C PRO A 53 -0.11 20.19 12.29
N THR A 54 1.17 20.06 11.93
CA THR A 54 1.67 20.40 10.60
C THR A 54 1.06 19.53 9.51
N LEU A 55 0.94 18.22 9.74
CA LEU A 55 0.30 17.31 8.79
C LEU A 55 -1.18 17.64 8.65
N GLN A 56 -1.89 17.86 9.75
CA GLN A 56 -3.32 18.22 9.74
C GLN A 56 -3.56 19.52 8.97
N GLN A 57 -2.72 20.54 9.16
CA GLN A 57 -2.80 21.79 8.41
C GLN A 57 -2.58 21.58 6.90
N LYS A 58 -1.65 20.69 6.51
CA LYS A 58 -1.44 20.37 5.09
C LYS A 58 -2.63 19.62 4.49
N ILE A 59 -3.20 18.67 5.22
CA ILE A 59 -4.35 17.88 4.73
C ILE A 59 -5.61 18.76 4.65
N SER A 60 -5.83 19.67 5.60
CA SER A 60 -7.00 20.56 5.59
C SER A 60 -7.03 21.50 4.39
N GLN A 61 -5.86 21.83 3.81
CA GLN A 61 -5.75 22.58 2.56
C GLN A 61 -6.16 21.74 1.33
N LEU A 62 -6.14 20.41 1.42
CA LEU A 62 -6.53 19.52 0.34
C LEU A 62 -8.03 19.19 0.33
N GLY A 63 -8.68 19.13 1.49
CA GLY A 63 -10.09 18.77 1.60
C GLY A 63 -10.46 18.06 2.90
N GLU A 64 -11.73 17.64 2.98
CA GLU A 64 -12.29 16.91 4.12
C GLU A 64 -11.84 15.44 4.10
N ILE A 65 -11.28 14.95 5.20
CA ILE A 65 -10.97 13.52 5.37
C ILE A 65 -12.26 12.75 5.61
N ALA A 66 -12.58 11.81 4.74
CA ALA A 66 -13.80 11.03 4.83
C ALA A 66 -13.57 9.53 5.01
N TYR A 67 -12.42 9.01 4.57
CA TYR A 67 -12.12 7.58 4.63
C TYR A 67 -10.70 7.37 5.13
N VAL A 68 -10.53 6.48 6.11
CA VAL A 68 -9.21 6.08 6.64
C VAL A 68 -9.07 4.58 6.57
N VAL A 69 -7.98 4.13 5.92
CA VAL A 69 -7.71 2.72 5.63
C VAL A 69 -6.25 2.42 5.91
N THR A 70 -5.97 1.29 6.56
CA THR A 70 -4.63 0.70 6.60
C THR A 70 -4.50 -0.38 5.51
N PRO A 71 -3.35 -0.54 4.85
CA PRO A 71 -3.17 -1.56 3.80
C PRO A 71 -3.45 -2.97 4.33
N ASN A 72 -2.94 -3.24 5.52
CA ASN A 72 -2.99 -4.52 6.18
C ASN A 72 -3.06 -4.32 7.71
N LYS A 73 -3.13 -5.41 8.48
CA LYS A 73 -3.25 -5.35 9.95
C LYS A 73 -1.97 -4.94 10.70
N ASN A 74 -0.84 -4.75 10.03
CA ASN A 74 0.40 -4.28 10.65
C ASN A 74 0.55 -2.75 10.62
N HIS A 75 -0.13 -2.05 9.71
CA HIS A 75 -0.06 -0.60 9.54
C HIS A 75 -1.03 0.18 10.45
N ASN A 76 -1.23 -0.29 11.69
CA ASN A 76 -2.27 0.24 12.58
C ASN A 76 -1.73 1.08 13.76
N ILE A 77 -0.41 1.24 13.89
CA ILE A 77 0.20 1.85 15.09
C ILE A 77 -0.30 3.27 15.38
N TYR A 78 -0.63 4.05 14.35
CA TYR A 78 -1.14 5.43 14.49
C TYR A 78 -2.67 5.53 14.44
N LEU A 79 -3.37 4.40 14.28
CA LEU A 79 -4.79 4.42 13.97
C LEU A 79 -5.66 5.00 15.09
N SER A 80 -5.24 4.85 16.35
CA SER A 80 -5.94 5.47 17.50
C SER A 80 -5.95 6.99 17.42
N ASP A 81 -4.79 7.58 17.13
CA ASP A 81 -4.64 9.04 17.07
C ASP A 81 -5.45 9.62 15.91
N TRP A 82 -5.49 8.89 14.78
CA TRP A 82 -6.35 9.24 13.66
C TRP A 82 -7.84 9.17 14.00
N TRP A 83 -8.26 8.13 14.71
CA TRP A 83 -9.65 7.98 15.17
C TRP A 83 -10.06 9.13 16.09
N LEU A 84 -9.18 9.52 17.02
CA LEU A 84 -9.40 10.66 17.91
C LEU A 84 -9.40 12.01 17.17
N ALA A 85 -8.53 12.18 16.17
CA ALA A 85 -8.40 13.42 15.42
C ALA A 85 -9.54 13.62 14.40
N TYR A 86 -10.07 12.54 13.83
CA TYR A 86 -11.10 12.56 12.79
C TYR A 86 -12.22 11.56 13.08
N PRO A 87 -12.96 11.70 14.19
CA PRO A 87 -13.98 10.72 14.60
C PRO A 87 -15.19 10.67 13.66
N GLN A 88 -15.32 11.62 12.73
CA GLN A 88 -16.38 11.65 11.72
C GLN A 88 -15.97 10.97 10.39
N ALA A 89 -14.67 10.65 10.23
CA ALA A 89 -14.22 9.89 9.07
C ALA A 89 -14.65 8.43 9.22
N TYR A 90 -14.90 7.77 8.10
CA TYR A 90 -15.29 6.37 8.05
C TYR A 90 -14.03 5.49 8.04
N PHE A 91 -13.88 4.65 9.06
CA PHE A 91 -12.72 3.77 9.25
C PHE A 91 -13.02 2.38 8.71
N TYR A 92 -12.26 2.01 7.68
CA TYR A 92 -12.33 0.68 7.09
C TYR A 92 -11.19 -0.21 7.60
N ALA A 93 -11.55 -1.39 8.11
CA ALA A 93 -10.58 -2.40 8.50
C ALA A 93 -10.13 -3.25 7.31
N PRO A 94 -8.83 -3.39 7.00
CA PRO A 94 -8.39 -4.46 6.12
C PRO A 94 -8.60 -5.84 6.80
N PRO A 95 -8.48 -6.94 6.04
CA PRO A 95 -8.66 -8.30 6.54
C PRO A 95 -7.89 -8.56 7.85
N GLY A 96 -8.62 -9.05 8.86
CA GLY A 96 -8.09 -9.41 10.17
C GLY A 96 -7.76 -8.25 11.12
N LEU A 97 -7.88 -6.98 10.72
CA LEU A 97 -7.57 -5.86 11.63
C LEU A 97 -8.63 -5.71 12.74
N ILE A 98 -9.92 -5.87 12.43
CA ILE A 98 -11.02 -5.81 13.42
C ILE A 98 -10.77 -6.74 14.61
N HIS A 99 -10.20 -7.93 14.38
CA HIS A 99 -9.90 -8.88 15.44
C HIS A 99 -8.65 -8.50 16.26
N LYS A 100 -7.72 -7.75 15.66
CA LYS A 100 -6.48 -7.31 16.31
C LYS A 100 -6.68 -6.02 17.12
N ARG A 101 -7.59 -5.15 16.69
CA ARG A 101 -7.88 -3.85 17.29
C ARG A 101 -9.33 -3.76 17.74
N SER A 102 -9.68 -4.59 18.72
CA SER A 102 -11.02 -4.58 19.34
C SER A 102 -11.28 -3.33 20.20
N ASP A 103 -10.24 -2.54 20.45
CA ASP A 103 -10.29 -1.24 21.12
C ASP A 103 -10.76 -0.10 20.21
N LEU A 104 -10.80 -0.31 18.89
CA LEU A 104 -11.28 0.67 17.91
C LEU A 104 -12.61 0.20 17.29
N THR A 105 -13.52 1.15 17.12
CA THR A 105 -14.72 0.95 16.31
C THR A 105 -14.35 1.19 14.84
N PHE A 106 -14.54 0.16 14.02
CA PHE A 106 -14.49 0.26 12.57
C PHE A 106 -15.91 0.33 12.03
N ASP A 107 -16.13 1.19 11.06
CA ASP A 107 -17.45 1.35 10.46
C ASP A 107 -17.78 0.19 9.49
N ASP A 108 -16.76 -0.37 8.82
CA ASP A 108 -16.89 -1.56 7.96
C ASP A 108 -15.54 -2.27 7.72
N ALA A 109 -15.57 -3.45 7.10
CA ALA A 109 -14.40 -4.24 6.74
C ALA A 109 -14.22 -4.31 5.21
N LEU A 110 -12.97 -4.22 4.76
CA LEU A 110 -12.62 -4.38 3.36
C LEU A 110 -12.46 -5.86 3.00
N GLY A 111 -12.91 -6.17 1.79
CA GLY A 111 -12.75 -7.47 1.16
C GLY A 111 -12.84 -7.34 -0.34
N ASN A 112 -13.41 -8.37 -0.99
CA ASN A 112 -13.51 -8.43 -2.45
C ASN A 112 -14.56 -7.48 -3.04
N LYS A 113 -15.48 -6.96 -2.22
CA LYS A 113 -16.50 -6.02 -2.68
C LYS A 113 -16.00 -4.61 -2.46
N THR A 114 -15.89 -3.83 -3.54
CA THR A 114 -15.58 -2.40 -3.45
C THR A 114 -16.73 -1.65 -2.76
N PRO A 115 -16.45 -0.92 -1.66
CA PRO A 115 -17.44 -0.09 -0.99
C PRO A 115 -18.08 0.95 -1.91
N LEU A 116 -19.35 1.30 -1.63
CA LEU A 116 -20.11 2.27 -2.42
C LEU A 116 -19.42 3.64 -2.47
N HIS A 117 -18.68 4.00 -1.42
CA HIS A 117 -17.99 5.27 -1.26
C HIS A 117 -16.97 5.61 -2.37
N TRP A 118 -16.37 4.61 -3.01
CA TRP A 118 -15.42 4.80 -4.11
C TRP A 118 -15.62 3.80 -5.26
N ARG A 119 -16.78 3.14 -5.31
CA ARG A 119 -17.11 2.17 -6.36
C ARG A 119 -17.12 2.86 -7.72
N GLY A 120 -16.45 2.24 -8.70
CA GLY A 120 -16.31 2.79 -10.04
C GLY A 120 -15.23 3.86 -10.17
N GLN A 121 -14.68 4.34 -9.05
CA GLN A 121 -13.60 5.31 -9.02
C GLN A 121 -12.26 4.66 -8.70
N LEU A 122 -12.16 3.87 -7.63
CA LEU A 122 -10.96 3.12 -7.27
C LEU A 122 -11.17 1.63 -7.51
N LEU A 123 -10.21 1.01 -8.18
CA LEU A 123 -10.10 -0.45 -8.27
C LEU A 123 -9.51 -0.95 -6.95
N GLN A 124 -10.00 -2.10 -6.49
CA GLN A 124 -9.61 -2.68 -5.21
C GLN A 124 -9.64 -4.19 -5.29
N THR A 125 -8.62 -4.86 -4.76
CA THR A 125 -8.67 -6.30 -4.51
C THR A 125 -7.85 -6.65 -3.29
N VAL A 126 -8.14 -7.80 -2.68
CA VAL A 126 -7.34 -8.34 -1.59
C VAL A 126 -6.21 -9.16 -2.21
N ILE A 127 -4.95 -8.90 -1.82
CA ILE A 127 -3.81 -9.77 -2.07
C ILE A 127 -3.93 -10.95 -1.11
N ARG A 128 -4.47 -12.05 -1.63
CA ARG A 128 -4.93 -13.20 -0.85
C ARG A 128 -3.94 -14.35 -0.80
N GLY A 129 -4.24 -15.31 0.07
CA GLY A 129 -3.58 -16.61 0.11
C GLY A 129 -2.64 -16.81 1.29
N SER A 130 -2.74 -15.93 2.29
CA SER A 130 -2.05 -16.01 3.57
C SER A 130 -3.08 -15.84 4.70
N ASP A 131 -3.16 -16.80 5.62
CA ASP A 131 -4.00 -16.63 6.82
C ASP A 131 -3.41 -15.63 7.82
N ARG A 132 -2.19 -15.14 7.54
CA ARG A 132 -1.41 -14.28 8.44
C ARG A 132 -1.30 -12.85 7.95
N MET A 133 -1.10 -12.62 6.66
CA MET A 133 -0.68 -11.33 6.11
C MET A 133 -1.36 -11.08 4.75
N GLU A 134 -2.65 -10.77 4.78
CA GLU A 134 -3.35 -10.24 3.60
C GLU A 134 -3.29 -8.71 3.58
N GLU A 135 -3.42 -8.15 2.39
CA GLU A 135 -3.38 -6.71 2.15
C GLU A 135 -4.45 -6.32 1.14
N ILE A 136 -5.02 -5.12 1.28
CA ILE A 136 -5.85 -4.52 0.25
C ILE A 136 -4.98 -3.67 -0.67
N ALA A 137 -4.98 -3.99 -1.97
CA ALA A 137 -4.39 -3.15 -2.99
C ALA A 137 -5.46 -2.24 -3.60
N PHE A 138 -5.07 -1.01 -3.95
CA PHE A 138 -5.92 -0.06 -4.64
C PHE A 138 -5.28 0.38 -5.94
N CYS A 139 -6.09 0.72 -6.94
CA CYS A 139 -5.60 1.45 -8.10
C CYS A 139 -6.55 2.59 -8.45
N ASP A 140 -5.98 3.77 -8.63
CA ASP A 140 -6.67 4.90 -9.20
C ASP A 140 -6.44 4.92 -10.73
N PRO A 141 -7.46 4.61 -11.54
CA PRO A 141 -7.31 4.48 -12.98
C PRO A 141 -7.06 5.82 -13.69
N LEU A 142 -7.53 6.94 -13.13
CA LEU A 142 -7.34 8.27 -13.72
C LEU A 142 -5.89 8.74 -13.62
N SER A 143 -5.26 8.56 -12.45
CA SER A 143 -3.84 8.85 -12.26
C SER A 143 -2.93 7.70 -12.71
N LYS A 144 -3.51 6.55 -13.09
CA LYS A 144 -2.80 5.30 -13.41
C LYS A 144 -1.84 4.85 -12.31
N THR A 145 -2.25 5.02 -11.05
CA THR A 145 -1.40 4.72 -9.88
C THR A 145 -1.92 3.48 -9.17
N LEU A 146 -1.04 2.49 -8.98
CA LEU A 146 -1.25 1.39 -8.04
C LEU A 146 -0.77 1.83 -6.64
N ILE A 147 -1.54 1.55 -5.61
CA ILE A 147 -1.20 1.81 -4.21
C ILE A 147 -1.18 0.48 -3.47
N VAL A 148 -0.05 0.17 -2.86
CA VAL A 148 0.20 -1.02 -2.05
C VAL A 148 0.89 -0.64 -0.74
N GLY A 149 0.81 -1.51 0.25
CA GLY A 149 1.48 -1.39 1.54
C GLY A 149 2.79 -2.16 1.57
N ASP A 150 2.78 -3.28 2.30
CA ASP A 150 3.90 -4.20 2.53
C ASP A 150 4.02 -5.28 1.45
N ALA A 151 3.00 -5.46 0.60
CA ALA A 151 3.05 -6.48 -0.46
C ALA A 151 4.18 -6.21 -1.48
N LEU A 152 4.69 -4.98 -1.53
CA LEU A 152 5.86 -4.59 -2.32
C LEU A 152 6.70 -3.59 -1.53
N ALA A 153 8.01 -3.83 -1.47
CA ALA A 153 8.97 -2.86 -0.91
C ALA A 153 10.16 -2.69 -1.84
N TRP A 154 10.75 -1.49 -1.85
CA TRP A 154 11.97 -1.21 -2.61
C TRP A 154 12.89 -0.23 -1.89
N MET A 155 13.88 -0.77 -1.18
CA MET A 155 14.72 -0.02 -0.25
C MET A 155 16.05 0.45 -0.86
N VAL A 156 16.09 0.65 -2.18
CA VAL A 156 17.32 0.97 -2.95
C VAL A 156 18.00 2.25 -2.49
N ASP A 157 17.23 3.25 -2.05
CA ASP A 157 17.75 4.55 -1.61
C ASP A 157 18.30 4.53 -0.18
N SER A 158 18.27 3.39 0.51
CA SER A 158 18.77 3.30 1.89
C SER A 158 20.27 3.03 1.93
N HIS A 159 20.99 3.89 2.64
CA HIS A 159 22.42 3.74 2.93
C HIS A 159 22.69 3.29 4.38
N HIS A 160 21.65 3.11 5.20
CA HIS A 160 21.83 2.67 6.58
C HIS A 160 22.19 1.18 6.61
N PRO A 161 23.30 0.76 7.24
CA PRO A 161 23.80 -0.63 7.16
C PRO A 161 22.76 -1.68 7.54
N LEU A 162 21.99 -1.42 8.62
CA LEU A 162 20.95 -2.35 9.06
C LEU A 162 19.78 -2.46 8.06
N THR A 163 19.34 -1.34 7.47
CA THR A 163 18.27 -1.36 6.47
C THR A 163 18.75 -2.05 5.20
N PHE A 164 19.98 -1.77 4.77
CA PHE A 164 20.62 -2.48 3.65
C PHE A 164 20.60 -4.00 3.89
N ALA A 165 21.16 -4.46 5.01
CA ALA A 165 21.23 -5.88 5.34
C ALA A 165 19.85 -6.55 5.37
N LEU A 166 18.88 -5.96 6.07
CA LEU A 166 17.51 -6.47 6.14
C LEU A 166 16.83 -6.50 4.76
N SER A 167 17.06 -5.48 3.93
CA SER A 167 16.45 -5.39 2.60
C SER A 167 17.07 -6.38 1.62
N VAL A 168 18.36 -6.67 1.73
CA VAL A 168 19.03 -7.72 0.94
C VAL A 168 18.48 -9.09 1.33
N ILE A 169 18.41 -9.41 2.63
CA ILE A 169 17.85 -10.68 3.12
C ILE A 169 16.41 -10.86 2.64
N ASN A 170 15.61 -9.78 2.65
CA ASN A 170 14.22 -9.84 2.21
C ASN A 170 14.03 -9.72 0.69
N GLY A 171 15.09 -9.52 -0.09
CA GLY A 171 15.04 -9.43 -1.55
C GLY A 171 14.54 -8.10 -2.10
N CYS A 172 14.42 -7.05 -1.28
CA CYS A 172 13.80 -5.76 -1.60
C CYS A 172 14.81 -4.63 -1.85
N TYR A 173 16.12 -4.90 -1.87
CA TYR A 173 17.13 -3.85 -2.08
C TYR A 173 17.39 -3.58 -3.57
N PHE A 174 17.85 -4.59 -4.30
CA PHE A 174 18.28 -4.43 -5.71
C PHE A 174 17.12 -4.28 -6.70
N LYS A 175 15.93 -4.74 -6.31
CA LYS A 175 14.71 -4.64 -7.10
C LYS A 175 13.49 -4.57 -6.19
N PRO A 176 12.36 -4.02 -6.66
CA PRO A 176 11.11 -4.12 -5.93
C PRO A 176 10.70 -5.60 -5.82
N ALA A 177 10.30 -6.01 -4.63
CA ALA A 177 9.85 -7.37 -4.36
C ALA A 177 8.86 -7.41 -3.19
N MET A 178 8.03 -8.44 -3.15
CA MET A 178 7.37 -8.84 -1.91
C MET A 178 8.45 -9.31 -0.93
N PRO A 179 8.56 -8.71 0.28
CA PRO A 179 9.54 -9.13 1.26
C PRO A 179 9.49 -10.63 1.53
N TRP A 180 10.65 -11.29 1.63
CA TRP A 180 10.72 -12.73 1.82
C TRP A 180 9.89 -13.21 3.03
N TYR A 181 9.92 -12.48 4.15
CA TYR A 181 9.13 -12.82 5.33
C TYR A 181 7.60 -12.73 5.11
N TRP A 182 7.13 -11.90 4.18
CA TRP A 182 5.74 -11.92 3.72
C TRP A 182 5.48 -13.11 2.82
N ARG A 183 6.36 -13.31 1.82
CA ARG A 183 6.24 -14.36 0.81
C ARG A 183 6.02 -15.75 1.41
N ILE A 184 6.76 -16.10 2.46
CA ILE A 184 6.63 -17.42 3.13
C ILE A 184 5.27 -17.62 3.84
N THR A 185 4.50 -16.57 4.07
CA THR A 185 3.16 -16.67 4.68
C THR A 185 2.07 -17.03 3.67
N PHE A 186 2.32 -16.81 2.36
CA PHE A 186 1.36 -17.12 1.31
C PHE A 186 1.44 -18.58 0.91
N GLN A 187 0.76 -19.45 1.64
CA GLN A 187 0.72 -20.88 1.34
C GLN A 187 -0.23 -21.23 0.20
N ASN A 188 -1.27 -20.42 -0.02
CA ASN A 188 -2.22 -20.61 -1.12
C ASN A 188 -1.81 -19.76 -2.33
N HIS A 189 -0.86 -20.30 -3.12
CA HIS A 189 -0.37 -19.63 -4.33
C HIS A 189 -1.45 -19.44 -5.41
N THR A 190 -2.54 -20.21 -5.39
CA THR A 190 -3.64 -20.06 -6.36
C THR A 190 -4.39 -18.76 -6.12
N GLN A 191 -4.79 -18.49 -4.87
CA GLN A 191 -5.45 -17.24 -4.51
C GLN A 191 -4.53 -16.03 -4.68
N LEU A 192 -3.26 -16.18 -4.30
CA LEU A 192 -2.28 -15.12 -4.53
C LEU A 192 -2.14 -14.83 -6.03
N ARG A 193 -1.96 -15.85 -6.88
CA ARG A 193 -1.86 -15.66 -8.34
C ARG A 193 -3.09 -14.99 -8.92
N GLN A 194 -4.30 -15.36 -8.49
CA GLN A 194 -5.54 -14.72 -8.96
C GLN A 194 -5.55 -13.22 -8.66
N SER A 195 -5.22 -12.83 -7.43
CA SER A 195 -5.16 -11.40 -7.05
C SER A 195 -4.10 -10.63 -7.84
N ILE A 196 -2.90 -11.21 -8.04
CA ILE A 196 -1.84 -10.58 -8.84
C ILE A 196 -2.23 -10.46 -10.31
N GLN A 197 -2.87 -11.49 -10.89
CA GLN A 197 -3.36 -11.46 -12.27
C GLN A 197 -4.43 -10.39 -12.45
N GLU A 198 -5.36 -10.26 -11.50
CA GLU A 198 -6.36 -9.19 -11.48
C GLU A 198 -5.70 -7.81 -11.47
N ILE A 199 -4.77 -7.56 -10.53
CA ILE A 199 -4.03 -6.30 -10.44
C ILE A 199 -3.29 -6.01 -11.76
N LEU A 200 -2.69 -7.02 -12.38
CA LEU A 200 -2.03 -6.89 -13.68
C LEU A 200 -2.97 -6.48 -14.83
N THR A 201 -4.29 -6.63 -14.71
CA THR A 201 -5.26 -6.10 -15.70
C THR A 201 -5.57 -4.61 -15.54
N TRP A 202 -5.31 -4.03 -14.37
CA TRP A 202 -5.65 -2.62 -14.08
C TRP A 202 -4.77 -1.64 -14.86
N PRO A 203 -5.21 -0.41 -15.16
CA PRO A 203 -4.50 0.51 -16.05
C PRO A 203 -3.38 1.31 -15.35
N PHE A 204 -2.60 0.70 -14.44
CA PHE A 204 -1.52 1.42 -13.74
C PHE A 204 -0.21 1.48 -14.53
N GLU A 205 0.46 2.63 -14.45
CA GLU A 205 1.77 2.92 -15.05
C GLU A 205 2.82 3.28 -13.99
N ARG A 206 2.38 3.48 -12.74
CA ARG A 206 3.22 3.87 -11.59
C ARG A 206 2.68 3.27 -10.29
N ILE A 207 3.53 3.14 -9.26
CA ILE A 207 3.24 2.46 -7.99
C ILE A 207 3.71 3.31 -6.80
N ILE A 208 2.80 3.54 -5.86
CA ILE A 208 3.12 4.00 -4.52
C ILE A 208 3.11 2.81 -3.57
N LEU A 209 4.17 2.69 -2.78
CA LEU A 209 4.36 1.65 -1.77
C LEU A 209 4.70 2.26 -0.41
N SER A 210 4.39 1.57 0.69
CA SER A 210 4.55 2.15 2.03
C SER A 210 6.00 2.29 2.51
N HIS A 211 6.95 1.54 1.93
CA HIS A 211 8.35 1.48 2.38
C HIS A 211 9.37 1.55 1.25
N GLY A 212 10.08 2.67 1.16
CA GLY A 212 11.18 2.88 0.20
C GLY A 212 10.78 3.71 -1.02
N ARG A 213 11.42 3.44 -2.16
CA ARG A 213 11.29 4.21 -3.41
C ARG A 213 9.94 3.95 -4.10
N VAL A 214 9.26 5.03 -4.51
CA VAL A 214 8.09 4.95 -5.40
C VAL A 214 8.52 4.56 -6.82
N ILE A 215 7.65 3.92 -7.58
CA ILE A 215 7.93 3.48 -8.96
C ILE A 215 7.14 4.40 -9.90
N ASP A 216 7.80 5.29 -10.60
CA ASP A 216 7.18 6.30 -11.49
C ASP A 216 7.21 5.92 -12.98
N ASN A 217 7.89 4.82 -13.33
CA ASN A 217 7.99 4.28 -14.68
C ASN A 217 8.08 2.74 -14.65
N ASP A 218 7.80 2.08 -15.77
CA ASP A 218 7.88 0.63 -15.95
C ASP A 218 7.17 -0.21 -14.86
N ALA A 219 6.11 0.35 -14.25
CA ALA A 219 5.44 -0.25 -13.09
C ALA A 219 4.96 -1.67 -13.34
N LYS A 220 4.37 -1.93 -14.51
CA LYS A 220 3.89 -3.27 -14.88
C LYS A 220 5.03 -4.29 -14.93
N ALA A 221 6.18 -3.91 -15.48
CA ALA A 221 7.35 -4.78 -15.56
C ALA A 221 7.94 -5.05 -14.17
N HIS A 222 8.07 -4.01 -13.34
CA HIS A 222 8.50 -4.14 -11.95
C HIS A 222 7.57 -5.04 -11.14
N PHE A 223 6.25 -4.80 -11.21
CA PHE A 223 5.25 -5.59 -10.49
C PHE A 223 5.23 -7.04 -10.98
N SER A 224 5.19 -7.27 -12.29
CA SER A 224 5.25 -8.62 -12.87
C SER A 224 6.52 -9.37 -12.45
N THR A 225 7.66 -8.70 -12.41
CA THR A 225 8.94 -9.29 -11.99
C THR A 225 8.92 -9.67 -10.50
N ALA A 226 8.38 -8.79 -9.64
CA ALA A 226 8.25 -9.03 -8.20
C ALA A 226 7.44 -10.29 -7.87
N PHE A 227 6.48 -10.65 -8.72
CA PHE A 227 5.58 -11.79 -8.56
C PHE A 227 5.85 -12.95 -9.55
N SER A 228 6.91 -12.88 -10.35
CA SER A 228 7.24 -13.89 -11.37
C SER A 228 7.38 -15.31 -10.83
N TRP A 229 7.77 -15.45 -9.56
CA TRP A 229 7.89 -16.73 -8.86
C TRP A 229 6.55 -17.46 -8.64
N LEU A 230 5.41 -16.80 -8.86
CA LEU A 230 4.07 -17.40 -8.81
C LEU A 230 3.62 -17.93 -10.17
N MET A 231 4.17 -17.40 -11.26
CA MET A 231 3.74 -17.79 -12.60
C MET A 231 4.38 -19.14 -12.94
N PRO A 232 3.58 -20.14 -13.37
CA PRO A 232 4.17 -21.38 -13.87
C PRO A 232 5.16 -21.05 -14.99
N HIS A 233 6.35 -21.65 -14.96
CA HIS A 233 7.24 -21.63 -16.11
C HIS A 233 6.45 -22.05 -17.35
N LYS A 234 6.56 -21.27 -18.43
CA LYS A 234 5.87 -21.49 -19.70
C LYS A 234 5.76 -22.99 -20.00
N LEU A 235 4.55 -23.48 -20.20
CA LEU A 235 4.35 -24.68 -21.01
C LEU A 235 5.01 -24.41 -22.36
N ASN A 236 6.01 -25.21 -22.71
CA ASN A 236 6.56 -25.24 -24.05
C ASN A 236 5.42 -25.59 -25.00
N ILE A 237 4.85 -24.57 -25.65
CA ILE A 237 4.01 -24.80 -26.82
C ILE A 237 4.99 -25.19 -27.91
N THR A 238 5.18 -26.49 -28.06
CA THR A 238 5.80 -27.08 -29.24
C THR A 238 4.91 -26.69 -30.41
N MET A 239 5.35 -25.73 -31.22
CA MET A 239 4.77 -25.55 -32.54
C MET A 239 5.12 -26.80 -33.33
N SER A 240 4.11 -27.62 -33.60
CA SER A 240 4.19 -28.62 -34.66
C SER A 240 4.30 -27.87 -35.99
N GLN A 241 5.21 -28.38 -36.83
CA GLN A 241 5.56 -27.86 -38.16
C GLN A 241 4.36 -27.81 -39.09
#